data_AF-A0A534NZ49-F1
#
_entry.id   AF-A0A534NZ49-F1
#
_cell.length_a   1.000
_cell.length_b   1.000
_cell.length_c   1.000
_cell.angle_alpha   90.00
_cell.angle_beta   90.00
_cell.angle_gamma   90.00
#
_symmetry.space_group_name_H-M   'P 1'
#
loop_
_entity.id
_entity.type
_entity.pdbx_description
1 polymer ?
#
loop_
_entity_poly.entity_id
_entity_poly.type
_entity_poly.pdbx_seq_one_letter_code
_entity_poly.pdbx_strand_id
1 'polypeptide(L)'
;MASRLGYDKLLVGADMTDAVAEQARFDIRYLYLAGGLGTGNCATSPEWWGCWQDLAVPPGQYLRDLLAKTRLPLVSYYELLQTSGVAEGKPEVDALKNAALLTRYFADWRFVLQQVGNGPALLHIEPDLWGYAQQANPDPHAIPAAVTSANPIDCAAQENSVAGFARCLIAMVRKYAPHAKVGLHASAWASGIDGTDNRDPSVDMPANARKVADFLTATGGTDMDFVVVEASDRDAGWYKSLGRNTFWDPTNTTLPNFHQAFAWATALTERMNQPALWWQLPLGNMALPNSGLQWQDNRVDYFFAHPDEVARTNAFGMVFGGGEAHQTEPSTDNGNFVKKVQQLVAAGGQAACP
;
A
#
# COMPACT_ATOMS: atom_id res chain seq x y z
N MET A 1 12.24 2.58 11.25
CA MET A 1 11.40 1.34 11.17
C MET A 1 12.22 0.11 10.83
N ALA A 2 13.02 0.12 9.76
CA ALA A 2 13.87 -1.02 9.38
C ALA A 2 14.61 -1.63 10.57
N SER A 3 15.24 -0.80 11.41
CA SER A 3 15.95 -1.21 12.63
C SER A 3 15.05 -1.95 13.63
N ARG A 4 13.82 -1.47 13.84
CA ARG A 4 12.80 -2.12 14.71
C ARG A 4 12.34 -3.47 14.15
N LEU A 5 12.48 -3.69 12.84
CA LEU A 5 12.22 -4.97 12.15
C LEU A 5 13.47 -5.86 12.06
N GLY A 6 14.61 -5.42 12.62
CA GLY A 6 15.89 -6.13 12.56
C GLY A 6 16.58 -6.01 11.21
N TYR A 7 16.46 -4.86 10.55
CA TYR A 7 17.14 -4.53 9.30
C TYR A 7 17.89 -3.19 9.44
N ASP A 8 19.04 -3.08 8.80
CA ASP A 8 19.88 -1.88 8.77
C ASP A 8 19.88 -1.20 7.38
N LYS A 9 19.21 -1.82 6.40
CA LYS A 9 19.13 -1.37 5.01
C LYS A 9 17.70 -1.05 4.59
N LEU A 10 17.57 -0.24 3.54
CA LEU A 10 16.33 -0.03 2.80
C LEU A 10 15.85 -1.37 2.26
N LEU A 11 14.61 -1.74 2.59
CA LEU A 11 14.04 -3.02 2.21
C LEU A 11 13.54 -2.99 0.76
N VAL A 12 13.71 -4.10 0.06
CA VAL A 12 13.20 -4.26 -1.30
C VAL A 12 12.25 -5.43 -1.38
N GLY A 13 11.09 -5.22 -2.00
CA GLY A 13 10.13 -6.29 -2.25
C GLY A 13 9.34 -6.10 -3.52
N ALA A 14 8.53 -7.10 -3.84
CA ALA A 14 7.53 -7.01 -4.89
C ALA A 14 6.40 -8.02 -4.70
N ASP A 15 5.32 -7.82 -5.45
CA ASP A 15 4.40 -8.90 -5.80
C ASP A 15 5.10 -9.75 -6.87
N MET A 16 5.34 -11.02 -6.55
CA MET A 16 6.14 -11.89 -7.39
C MET A 16 5.89 -13.38 -7.14
N THR A 17 6.03 -14.15 -8.22
CA THR A 17 6.02 -15.62 -8.17
C THR A 17 7.24 -16.15 -7.41
N ASP A 18 7.17 -17.41 -6.96
CA ASP A 18 8.29 -18.08 -6.29
C ASP A 18 9.52 -18.18 -7.20
N ALA A 19 9.30 -18.45 -8.49
CA ALA A 19 10.36 -18.54 -9.48
C ALA A 19 11.15 -17.23 -9.65
N VAL A 20 10.51 -16.06 -9.47
CA VAL A 20 11.24 -14.78 -9.46
C VAL A 20 11.96 -14.58 -8.13
N ALA A 21 11.30 -14.89 -7.01
CA ALA A 21 11.86 -14.67 -5.69
C ALA A 21 13.14 -15.48 -5.42
N GLU A 22 13.32 -16.61 -6.10
CA GLU A 22 14.55 -17.42 -6.01
C GLU A 22 15.75 -16.81 -6.76
N GLN A 23 15.53 -15.84 -7.65
CA GLN A 23 16.59 -15.27 -8.49
C GLN A 23 17.38 -14.15 -7.82
N ALA A 24 16.86 -13.54 -6.76
CA ALA A 24 17.52 -12.47 -6.03
C ALA A 24 17.11 -12.46 -4.55
N ARG A 25 17.87 -11.75 -3.73
CA ARG A 25 17.53 -11.58 -2.31
C ARG A 25 16.53 -10.43 -2.16
N PHE A 26 15.26 -10.77 -2.05
CA PHE A 26 14.19 -9.84 -1.66
C PHE A 26 13.93 -9.90 -0.16
N ASP A 27 13.61 -8.76 0.46
CA ASP A 27 13.29 -8.66 1.88
C ASP A 27 11.79 -8.84 2.15
N ILE A 28 10.95 -8.36 1.22
CA ILE A 28 9.48 -8.35 1.33
C ILE A 28 8.87 -9.16 0.18
N ARG A 29 7.88 -10.00 0.51
CA ARG A 29 6.94 -10.57 -0.47
C ARG A 29 5.58 -9.94 -0.21
N TYR A 30 5.01 -9.37 -1.25
CA TYR A 30 3.81 -8.56 -1.18
C TYR A 30 2.63 -9.32 -1.79
N LEU A 31 1.46 -9.17 -1.17
CA LEU A 31 0.20 -9.72 -1.63
C LEU A 31 -0.96 -8.71 -1.48
N TYR A 32 -1.82 -8.64 -2.49
CA TYR A 32 -3.14 -8.01 -2.41
C TYR A 32 -4.19 -9.01 -1.95
N LEU A 33 -4.94 -8.69 -0.90
CA LEU A 33 -6.22 -9.33 -0.59
C LEU A 33 -7.32 -8.39 -1.07
N ALA A 34 -8.08 -8.83 -2.06
CA ALA A 34 -9.16 -8.08 -2.67
C ALA A 34 -10.24 -9.05 -3.19
N GLY A 35 -11.25 -8.53 -3.88
CA GLY A 35 -12.28 -9.34 -4.56
C GLY A 35 -13.58 -9.49 -3.77
N GLY A 36 -13.63 -8.95 -2.55
CA GLY A 36 -14.83 -8.87 -1.73
C GLY A 36 -14.87 -9.92 -0.63
N LEU A 37 -15.69 -9.63 0.39
CA LEU A 37 -15.82 -10.50 1.55
C LEU A 37 -16.62 -11.77 1.26
N GLY A 38 -16.16 -12.89 1.81
CA GLY A 38 -16.86 -14.17 1.77
C GLY A 38 -17.87 -14.38 2.91
N THR A 39 -18.36 -15.62 2.98
CA THR A 39 -19.23 -16.15 4.03
C THR A 39 -18.51 -17.09 5.01
N GLY A 40 -17.18 -17.23 4.86
CA GLY A 40 -16.36 -18.22 5.58
C GLY A 40 -16.41 -19.63 4.97
N ASN A 41 -17.07 -19.81 3.83
CA ASN A 41 -17.18 -21.08 3.11
C ASN A 41 -16.90 -20.90 1.62
N CYS A 42 -15.90 -21.62 1.11
CA CYS A 42 -15.49 -21.53 -0.29
C CYS A 42 -16.46 -22.14 -1.29
N ALA A 43 -17.40 -23.00 -0.85
CA ALA A 43 -18.45 -23.50 -1.73
C ALA A 43 -19.46 -22.40 -2.12
N THR A 44 -19.63 -21.38 -1.26
CA THR A 44 -20.61 -20.31 -1.44
C THR A 44 -19.97 -18.94 -1.70
N SER A 45 -18.65 -18.82 -1.58
CA SER A 45 -17.89 -17.60 -1.85
C SER A 45 -16.51 -17.93 -2.44
N PRO A 46 -16.43 -18.59 -3.62
CA PRO A 46 -15.15 -18.98 -4.22
C PRO A 46 -14.26 -17.79 -4.60
N GLU A 47 -14.85 -16.62 -4.81
CA GLU A 47 -14.17 -15.36 -5.15
C GLU A 47 -13.44 -14.70 -3.98
N TRP A 48 -13.81 -15.04 -2.73
CA TRP A 48 -13.19 -14.47 -1.53
C TRP A 48 -11.71 -14.88 -1.43
N TRP A 49 -10.83 -13.96 -1.04
CA TRP A 49 -9.40 -14.21 -0.87
C TRP A 49 -9.09 -15.43 0.00
N GLY A 50 -9.96 -15.70 0.99
CA GLY A 50 -9.87 -16.86 1.86
C GLY A 50 -10.00 -18.19 1.11
N CYS A 51 -10.30 -18.18 -0.18
CA CYS A 51 -10.52 -19.33 -1.07
C CYS A 51 -9.58 -19.37 -2.28
N TRP A 52 -8.59 -18.48 -2.38
CA TRP A 52 -7.62 -18.42 -3.49
C TRP A 52 -6.53 -19.49 -3.39
N GLN A 53 -6.95 -20.73 -3.16
CA GLN A 53 -6.10 -21.90 -3.08
C GLN A 53 -6.90 -23.12 -3.53
N ASP A 54 -6.29 -24.31 -3.49
CA ASP A 54 -7.05 -25.56 -3.67
C ASP A 54 -8.20 -25.65 -2.63
N LEU A 55 -9.43 -25.91 -3.09
CA LEU A 55 -10.60 -25.95 -2.22
C LEU A 55 -10.56 -27.10 -1.19
N ALA A 56 -9.66 -28.07 -1.35
CA ALA A 56 -9.43 -29.15 -0.39
C ALA A 56 -8.64 -28.70 0.86
N VAL A 57 -7.95 -27.56 0.82
CA VAL A 57 -7.23 -27.02 2.00
C VAL A 57 -8.06 -25.96 2.74
N PRO A 58 -7.83 -25.74 4.05
CA PRO A 58 -8.67 -24.83 4.83
C PRO A 58 -8.58 -23.37 4.36
N PRO A 59 -9.67 -22.59 4.47
CA PRO A 59 -9.67 -21.17 4.11
C PRO A 59 -8.51 -20.38 4.72
N GLY A 60 -8.03 -19.39 3.96
CA GLY A 60 -6.88 -18.56 4.32
C GLY A 60 -5.52 -19.25 4.15
N GLN A 61 -5.47 -20.46 3.58
CA GLN A 61 -4.18 -21.12 3.30
C GLN A 61 -3.31 -20.27 2.38
N TYR A 62 -3.92 -19.59 1.40
CA TYR A 62 -3.20 -18.68 0.51
C TYR A 62 -2.38 -17.62 1.24
N LEU A 63 -2.96 -16.96 2.26
CA LEU A 63 -2.22 -16.02 3.11
C LEU A 63 -1.15 -16.74 3.95
N ARG A 64 -1.48 -17.89 4.57
CA ARG A 64 -0.51 -18.66 5.37
C ARG A 64 0.71 -19.10 4.54
N ASP A 65 0.52 -19.41 3.26
CA ASP A 65 1.61 -19.75 2.36
C ASP A 65 2.55 -18.56 2.13
N LEU A 66 2.02 -17.35 1.96
CA LEU A 66 2.85 -16.13 1.91
C LEU A 66 3.64 -15.94 3.21
N LEU A 67 2.95 -16.06 4.37
CA LEU A 67 3.58 -15.89 5.69
C LEU A 67 4.73 -16.88 5.91
N ALA A 68 4.66 -18.08 5.33
CA ALA A 68 5.71 -19.10 5.41
C ALA A 68 6.87 -18.86 4.43
N LYS A 69 6.67 -18.09 3.35
CA LYS A 69 7.66 -17.89 2.26
C LYS A 69 8.64 -16.76 2.51
N THR A 70 8.36 -15.85 3.43
CA THR A 70 9.22 -14.68 3.68
C THR A 70 9.29 -14.31 5.15
N ARG A 71 10.39 -13.68 5.56
CA ARG A 71 10.55 -13.13 6.91
C ARG A 71 9.69 -11.89 7.13
N LEU A 72 9.33 -11.16 6.07
CA LEU A 72 8.53 -9.94 6.17
C LEU A 72 7.47 -9.90 5.05
N PRO A 73 6.34 -10.58 5.24
CA PRO A 73 5.22 -10.51 4.32
C PRO A 73 4.56 -9.13 4.40
N LEU A 74 4.17 -8.57 3.26
CA LEU A 74 3.31 -7.39 3.16
C LEU A 74 1.94 -7.83 2.64
N VAL A 75 0.89 -7.44 3.37
CA VAL A 75 -0.51 -7.65 2.98
C VAL A 75 -1.16 -6.30 2.76
N SER A 76 -1.55 -6.00 1.52
CA SER A 76 -2.48 -4.92 1.20
C SER A 76 -3.90 -5.46 1.29
N TYR A 77 -4.69 -4.97 2.24
CA TYR A 77 -6.08 -5.37 2.47
C TYR A 77 -7.01 -4.34 1.83
N TYR A 78 -7.69 -4.71 0.74
CA TYR A 78 -8.50 -3.82 -0.09
C TYR A 78 -9.83 -4.50 -0.42
N GLU A 79 -10.74 -4.46 0.55
CA GLU A 79 -11.98 -5.25 0.48
C GLU A 79 -13.23 -4.38 0.48
N LEU A 80 -13.15 -3.13 0.95
CA LEU A 80 -14.34 -2.32 1.18
C LEU A 80 -15.08 -2.01 -0.13
N LEU A 81 -14.35 -1.56 -1.17
CA LEU A 81 -14.92 -1.20 -2.46
C LEU A 81 -15.73 -2.36 -3.07
N GLN A 82 -15.07 -3.50 -3.30
CA GLN A 82 -15.67 -4.66 -3.97
C GLN A 82 -16.84 -5.21 -3.14
N THR A 83 -16.73 -5.19 -1.82
CA THR A 83 -17.79 -5.67 -0.92
C THR A 83 -19.01 -4.76 -0.90
N SER A 84 -18.80 -3.45 -1.02
CA SER A 84 -19.90 -2.49 -1.04
C SER A 84 -20.69 -2.52 -2.36
N GLY A 85 -20.04 -2.92 -3.46
CA GLY A 85 -20.64 -2.95 -4.80
C GLY A 85 -20.98 -1.56 -5.35
N VAL A 86 -20.42 -0.50 -4.76
CA VAL A 86 -20.61 0.89 -5.19
C VAL A 86 -19.46 1.34 -6.10
N ALA A 87 -19.63 2.51 -6.71
CA ALA A 87 -18.52 3.16 -7.40
C ALA A 87 -17.48 3.67 -6.40
N GLU A 88 -16.21 3.55 -6.77
CA GLU A 88 -15.09 4.07 -5.99
C GLU A 88 -15.24 5.57 -5.71
N GLY A 89 -14.79 6.00 -4.53
CA GLY A 89 -14.80 7.40 -4.14
C GLY A 89 -15.81 7.73 -3.05
N LYS A 90 -16.55 8.83 -3.21
CA LYS A 90 -17.54 9.23 -2.19
C LYS A 90 -18.55 8.12 -1.84
N PRO A 91 -19.13 7.36 -2.79
CA PRO A 91 -20.07 6.30 -2.46
C PRO A 91 -19.45 5.18 -1.60
N GLU A 92 -18.16 4.89 -1.80
CA GLU A 92 -17.41 3.93 -0.99
C GLU A 92 -17.23 4.42 0.45
N VAL A 93 -16.84 5.68 0.64
CA VAL A 93 -16.77 6.30 1.98
C VAL A 93 -18.15 6.28 2.66
N ASP A 94 -19.22 6.55 1.91
CA ASP A 94 -20.59 6.48 2.42
C ASP A 94 -21.01 5.05 2.81
N ALA A 95 -20.39 4.00 2.24
CA ALA A 95 -20.69 2.62 2.57
C ALA A 95 -20.29 2.25 4.01
N LEU A 96 -19.35 2.99 4.63
CA LEU A 96 -18.96 2.83 6.04
C LEU A 96 -20.14 3.06 7.02
N LYS A 97 -21.21 3.74 6.60
CA LYS A 97 -22.43 3.91 7.41
C LYS A 97 -23.27 2.63 7.52
N ASN A 98 -23.00 1.63 6.69
CA ASN A 98 -23.72 0.37 6.69
C ASN A 98 -23.16 -0.60 7.75
N ALA A 99 -23.85 -0.71 8.87
CA ALA A 99 -23.44 -1.58 9.98
C ALA A 99 -23.31 -3.05 9.58
N ALA A 100 -24.21 -3.58 8.74
CA ALA A 100 -24.16 -4.99 8.33
C ALA A 100 -22.94 -5.28 7.44
N LEU A 101 -22.60 -4.34 6.56
CA LEU A 101 -21.38 -4.40 5.76
C LEU A 101 -20.15 -4.37 6.68
N LEU A 102 -20.07 -3.38 7.58
CA LEU A 102 -18.93 -3.27 8.49
C LEU A 102 -18.79 -4.46 9.45
N THR A 103 -19.89 -5.10 9.86
CA THR A 103 -19.83 -6.32 10.68
C THR A 103 -19.08 -7.43 9.93
N ARG A 104 -19.37 -7.61 8.64
CA ARG A 104 -18.67 -8.58 7.81
C ARG A 104 -17.21 -8.17 7.61
N TYR A 105 -16.97 -6.89 7.35
CA TYR A 105 -15.64 -6.32 7.16
C TYR A 105 -14.73 -6.58 8.37
N PHE A 106 -15.18 -6.20 9.57
CA PHE A 106 -14.41 -6.45 10.79
C PHE A 106 -14.22 -7.94 11.07
N ALA A 107 -15.18 -8.80 10.72
CA ALA A 107 -15.01 -10.24 10.87
C ALA A 107 -13.92 -10.79 9.95
N ASP A 108 -13.86 -10.33 8.70
CA ASP A 108 -12.83 -10.73 7.75
C ASP A 108 -11.46 -10.15 8.11
N TRP A 109 -11.39 -8.88 8.51
CA TRP A 109 -10.16 -8.29 9.05
C TRP A 109 -9.63 -9.08 10.25
N ARG A 110 -10.51 -9.47 11.19
CA ARG A 110 -10.13 -10.36 12.30
C ARG A 110 -9.58 -11.69 11.79
N PHE A 111 -10.16 -12.26 10.74
CA PHE A 111 -9.71 -13.51 10.14
C PHE A 111 -8.31 -13.39 9.52
N VAL A 112 -8.01 -12.30 8.80
CA VAL A 112 -6.65 -11.96 8.31
C VAL A 112 -5.67 -11.96 9.48
N LEU A 113 -5.97 -11.19 10.53
CA LEU A 113 -5.08 -11.05 11.68
C LEU A 113 -4.84 -12.37 12.42
N GLN A 114 -5.86 -13.23 12.48
CA GLN A 114 -5.71 -14.57 13.06
C GLN A 114 -4.81 -15.49 12.23
N GLN A 115 -4.73 -15.32 10.91
CA GLN A 115 -3.77 -16.04 10.08
C GLN A 115 -2.35 -15.53 10.31
N VAL A 116 -2.19 -14.20 10.47
CA VAL A 116 -0.90 -13.57 10.79
C VAL A 116 -0.38 -14.00 12.17
N GLY A 117 -1.25 -13.98 13.17
CA GLY A 117 -0.93 -14.36 14.54
C GLY A 117 0.30 -13.62 15.08
N ASN A 118 1.21 -14.33 15.75
CA ASN A 118 2.40 -13.72 16.36
C ASN A 118 3.59 -13.54 15.39
N GLY A 119 3.40 -13.78 14.10
CA GLY A 119 4.45 -13.56 13.10
C GLY A 119 4.70 -12.07 12.82
N PRO A 120 5.91 -11.70 12.36
CA PRO A 120 6.12 -10.39 11.77
C PRO A 120 5.37 -10.29 10.43
N ALA A 121 4.70 -9.16 10.20
CA ALA A 121 4.07 -8.83 8.93
C ALA A 121 3.96 -7.30 8.80
N LEU A 122 3.85 -6.81 7.56
CA LEU A 122 3.42 -5.46 7.25
C LEU A 122 1.97 -5.53 6.78
N LEU A 123 1.12 -4.71 7.38
CA LEU A 123 -0.31 -4.63 7.08
C LEU A 123 -0.61 -3.25 6.54
N HIS A 124 -1.04 -3.19 5.30
CA HIS A 124 -1.45 -1.99 4.61
C HIS A 124 -2.96 -2.05 4.41
N ILE A 125 -3.69 -1.10 5.00
CA ILE A 125 -5.14 -1.15 5.08
C ILE A 125 -5.76 -0.17 4.11
N GLU A 126 -6.70 -0.67 3.30
CA GLU A 126 -7.56 0.08 2.37
C GLU A 126 -6.81 1.16 1.58
N PRO A 127 -6.01 0.75 0.57
CA PRO A 127 -5.57 1.68 -0.48
C PRO A 127 -6.75 2.54 -0.96
N ASP A 128 -6.47 3.81 -1.30
CA ASP A 128 -7.40 4.82 -1.82
C ASP A 128 -8.52 5.32 -0.90
N LEU A 129 -9.11 4.46 -0.05
CA LEU A 129 -10.23 4.82 0.84
C LEU A 129 -9.94 6.07 1.67
N TRP A 130 -8.75 6.16 2.25
CA TRP A 130 -8.35 7.29 3.09
C TRP A 130 -8.25 8.59 2.30
N GLY A 131 -7.81 8.50 1.04
CA GLY A 131 -7.76 9.63 0.13
C GLY A 131 -9.15 10.17 -0.18
N TYR A 132 -10.08 9.28 -0.51
CA TYR A 132 -11.47 9.66 -0.74
C TYR A 132 -12.19 10.15 0.52
N ALA A 133 -11.87 9.59 1.68
CA ALA A 133 -12.38 10.08 2.96
C ALA A 133 -11.92 11.52 3.21
N GLN A 134 -10.64 11.83 2.98
CA GLN A 134 -10.13 13.20 3.11
C GLN A 134 -10.82 14.17 2.14
N GLN A 135 -11.07 13.76 0.90
CA GLN A 135 -11.81 14.57 -0.06
C GLN A 135 -13.26 14.80 0.36
N ALA A 136 -13.89 13.82 1.01
CA ALA A 136 -15.25 13.96 1.53
C ALA A 136 -15.33 14.95 2.69
N ASN A 137 -14.35 14.91 3.61
CA ASN A 137 -14.20 15.90 4.68
C ASN A 137 -12.74 15.89 5.20
N PRO A 138 -12.07 17.06 5.35
CA PRO A 138 -10.72 17.12 5.93
C PRO A 138 -10.66 16.73 7.41
N ASP A 139 -11.79 16.66 8.12
CA ASP A 139 -11.88 16.14 9.48
C ASP A 139 -12.45 14.70 9.47
N PRO A 140 -11.64 13.65 9.73
CA PRO A 140 -12.12 12.27 9.73
C PRO A 140 -13.07 11.94 10.88
N HIS A 141 -13.09 12.76 11.95
CA HIS A 141 -14.05 12.61 13.05
C HIS A 141 -15.48 12.99 12.61
N ALA A 142 -15.60 13.84 11.58
CA ALA A 142 -16.86 14.30 11.03
C ALA A 142 -17.43 13.40 9.91
N ILE A 143 -16.73 12.33 9.52
CA ILE A 143 -17.19 11.39 8.49
C ILE A 143 -17.82 10.18 9.18
N PRO A 144 -19.15 9.96 9.07
CA PRO A 144 -19.81 8.90 9.83
C PRO A 144 -19.43 7.48 9.38
N ALA A 145 -19.22 6.59 10.34
CA ALA A 145 -19.04 5.15 10.12
C ALA A 145 -19.72 4.34 11.23
N ALA A 146 -20.31 3.20 10.92
CA ALA A 146 -21.08 2.39 11.87
C ALA A 146 -20.19 1.48 12.75
N VAL A 147 -19.15 2.03 13.35
CA VAL A 147 -18.05 1.29 14.01
C VAL A 147 -18.52 0.46 15.21
N THR A 148 -19.08 1.11 16.24
CA THR A 148 -19.43 0.45 17.51
C THR A 148 -20.55 -0.57 17.33
N SER A 149 -21.56 -0.26 16.51
CA SER A 149 -22.67 -1.19 16.24
C SER A 149 -22.25 -2.37 15.36
N ALA A 150 -21.28 -2.17 14.46
CA ALA A 150 -20.79 -3.25 13.61
C ALA A 150 -19.87 -4.24 14.33
N ASN A 151 -19.06 -3.77 15.28
CA ASN A 151 -18.14 -4.61 16.06
C ASN A 151 -18.03 -4.12 17.52
N PRO A 152 -19.05 -4.40 18.35
CA PRO A 152 -19.09 -3.95 19.74
C PRO A 152 -18.05 -4.66 20.64
N ILE A 153 -17.37 -5.71 20.16
CA ILE A 153 -16.38 -6.45 20.95
C ILE A 153 -15.01 -5.77 20.87
N ASP A 154 -14.54 -5.47 19.65
CA ASP A 154 -13.21 -4.87 19.47
C ASP A 154 -13.26 -3.34 19.39
N CYS A 155 -14.39 -2.77 18.95
CA CYS A 155 -14.50 -1.33 18.69
C CYS A 155 -15.35 -0.57 19.72
N ALA A 156 -15.67 -1.15 20.89
CA ALA A 156 -16.54 -0.51 21.89
C ALA A 156 -16.05 0.88 22.34
N ALA A 157 -14.73 1.07 22.39
CA ALA A 157 -14.10 2.31 22.82
C ALA A 157 -13.95 3.36 21.70
N GLN A 158 -14.29 3.00 20.47
CA GLN A 158 -14.13 3.86 19.31
C GLN A 158 -15.42 4.62 19.01
N GLU A 159 -15.27 5.82 18.46
CA GLU A 159 -16.39 6.62 17.96
C GLU A 159 -16.90 6.11 16.60
N ASN A 160 -18.12 6.53 16.24
CA ASN A 160 -18.77 6.17 14.98
C ASN A 160 -18.36 7.11 13.83
N SER A 161 -17.07 7.11 13.51
CA SER A 161 -16.48 7.94 12.45
C SER A 161 -15.41 7.18 11.66
N VAL A 162 -14.91 7.75 10.57
CA VAL A 162 -13.73 7.22 9.84
C VAL A 162 -12.50 7.17 10.75
N ALA A 163 -12.34 8.14 11.67
CA ALA A 163 -11.27 8.09 12.65
C ALA A 163 -11.44 6.91 13.62
N GLY A 164 -12.65 6.66 14.12
CA GLY A 164 -12.93 5.50 14.97
C GLY A 164 -12.80 4.16 14.23
N PHE A 165 -13.12 4.13 12.94
CA PHE A 165 -12.94 2.97 12.07
C PHE A 165 -11.47 2.59 11.97
N ALA A 166 -10.60 3.53 11.57
CA ALA A 166 -9.16 3.33 11.50
C ALA A 166 -8.55 2.90 12.84
N ARG A 167 -8.89 3.60 13.93
CA ARG A 167 -8.41 3.25 15.28
C ARG A 167 -8.85 1.86 15.71
N CYS A 168 -10.05 1.42 15.34
CA CYS A 168 -10.46 0.05 15.63
C CYS A 168 -9.60 -0.97 14.87
N LEU A 169 -9.37 -0.77 13.56
CA LEU A 169 -8.56 -1.70 12.77
C LEU A 169 -7.14 -1.83 13.32
N ILE A 170 -6.52 -0.71 13.70
CA ILE A 170 -5.20 -0.68 14.34
C ILE A 170 -5.24 -1.39 15.71
N ALA A 171 -6.25 -1.13 16.54
CA ALA A 171 -6.41 -1.81 17.83
C ALA A 171 -6.56 -3.33 17.67
N MET A 172 -7.28 -3.78 16.64
CA MET A 172 -7.40 -5.19 16.30
C MET A 172 -6.04 -5.80 15.92
N VAL A 173 -5.17 -5.09 15.19
CA VAL A 173 -3.80 -5.55 14.93
C VAL A 173 -3.06 -5.79 16.24
N ARG A 174 -3.10 -4.84 17.18
CA ARG A 174 -2.44 -5.00 18.49
C ARG A 174 -2.96 -6.19 19.29
N LYS A 175 -4.24 -6.54 19.12
CA LYS A 175 -4.89 -7.64 19.83
C LYS A 175 -4.61 -9.01 19.20
N TYR A 176 -4.70 -9.12 17.87
CA TYR A 176 -4.70 -10.40 17.16
C TYR A 176 -3.38 -10.70 16.44
N ALA A 177 -2.60 -9.67 16.10
CA ALA A 177 -1.30 -9.79 15.45
C ALA A 177 -0.25 -8.84 16.05
N PRO A 178 0.13 -9.01 17.33
CA PRO A 178 0.88 -8.01 18.10
C PRO A 178 2.30 -7.73 17.57
N HIS A 179 2.86 -8.62 16.76
CA HIS A 179 4.18 -8.43 16.13
C HIS A 179 4.10 -7.88 14.70
N ALA A 180 2.90 -7.78 14.13
CA ALA A 180 2.70 -7.11 12.87
C ALA A 180 2.81 -5.59 13.02
N LYS A 181 3.19 -4.95 11.92
CA LYS A 181 3.22 -3.50 11.75
C LYS A 181 2.08 -3.09 10.86
N VAL A 182 1.43 -1.98 11.18
CA VAL A 182 0.27 -1.49 10.44
C VAL A 182 0.48 -0.06 9.95
N GLY A 183 0.10 0.18 8.70
CA GLY A 183 0.10 1.49 8.08
C GLY A 183 -1.17 1.72 7.27
N LEU A 184 -1.58 2.98 7.20
CA LEU A 184 -2.64 3.44 6.33
C LEU A 184 -2.05 4.05 5.05
N HIS A 185 -2.87 4.08 4.01
CA HIS A 185 -2.48 4.63 2.72
C HIS A 185 -2.48 6.16 2.75
N ALA A 186 -1.39 6.78 2.29
CA ALA A 186 -1.24 8.22 2.12
C ALA A 186 -1.25 8.60 0.64
N SER A 187 -2.45 8.67 0.06
CA SER A 187 -2.62 8.94 -1.36
C SER A 187 -2.16 10.36 -1.68
N ALA A 188 -1.30 10.51 -2.67
CA ALA A 188 -0.73 11.82 -3.02
C ALA A 188 -1.79 12.83 -3.48
N TRP A 189 -2.92 12.32 -3.99
CA TRP A 189 -4.06 13.08 -4.48
C TRP A 189 -5.14 13.36 -3.42
N ALA A 190 -4.99 12.85 -2.19
CA ALA A 190 -6.00 12.90 -1.14
C ALA A 190 -6.49 14.33 -0.78
N SER A 191 -5.60 15.32 -0.90
CA SER A 191 -5.95 16.73 -0.59
C SER A 191 -6.71 17.45 -1.72
N GLY A 192 -7.02 16.75 -2.82
CA GLY A 192 -7.62 17.30 -4.05
C GLY A 192 -6.59 17.91 -5.01
N ILE A 193 -5.31 17.91 -4.63
CA ILE A 193 -4.18 18.30 -5.47
C ILE A 193 -3.17 17.16 -5.38
N ASP A 194 -2.81 16.58 -6.52
CA ASP A 194 -1.87 15.46 -6.61
C ASP A 194 -0.42 15.90 -6.27
N GLY A 195 0.19 15.24 -5.29
CA GLY A 195 1.56 15.51 -4.86
C GLY A 195 2.65 15.00 -5.81
N THR A 196 2.34 14.07 -6.71
CA THR A 196 3.32 13.38 -7.56
C THR A 196 3.08 13.49 -9.07
N ASP A 197 1.90 13.91 -9.52
CA ASP A 197 1.60 14.16 -10.95
C ASP A 197 1.34 15.65 -11.29
N ASN A 198 1.40 16.54 -10.29
CA ASN A 198 1.10 17.96 -10.50
C ASN A 198 2.22 18.71 -11.25
N ARG A 199 1.81 19.52 -12.24
CA ARG A 199 2.68 20.28 -13.15
C ARG A 199 2.79 21.76 -12.86
N ASP A 200 2.01 22.28 -11.92
CA ASP A 200 2.01 23.69 -11.53
C ASP A 200 3.11 23.94 -10.49
N PRO A 201 4.20 24.64 -10.87
CA PRO A 201 5.32 24.90 -9.98
C PRO A 201 4.99 25.89 -8.86
N SER A 202 3.83 26.55 -8.89
CA SER A 202 3.40 27.50 -7.86
C SER A 202 2.83 26.82 -6.62
N VAL A 203 2.54 25.51 -6.68
CA VAL A 203 1.92 24.80 -5.56
C VAL A 203 2.98 24.38 -4.54
N ASP A 204 2.75 24.77 -3.28
CA ASP A 204 3.57 24.33 -2.13
C ASP A 204 3.32 22.85 -1.83
N MET A 205 4.15 21.96 -2.41
CA MET A 205 4.07 20.51 -2.21
C MET A 205 4.26 20.09 -0.75
N PRO A 206 5.21 20.64 0.02
CA PRO A 206 5.28 20.37 1.45
C PRO A 206 4.00 20.73 2.21
N ALA A 207 3.35 21.86 1.91
CA ALA A 207 2.08 22.21 2.54
C ALA A 207 0.94 21.30 2.11
N ASN A 208 0.93 20.86 0.84
CA ASN A 208 0.00 19.84 0.35
C ASN A 208 0.15 18.52 1.15
N ALA A 209 1.38 18.00 1.25
CA ALA A 209 1.67 16.77 1.99
C ALA A 209 1.25 16.85 3.46
N ARG A 210 1.47 18.00 4.11
CA ARG A 210 1.06 18.22 5.51
C ARG A 210 -0.44 18.11 5.73
N LYS A 211 -1.29 18.43 4.73
CA LYS A 211 -2.75 18.22 4.84
C LYS A 211 -3.09 16.73 4.92
N VAL A 212 -2.41 15.89 4.13
CA VAL A 212 -2.61 14.44 4.15
C VAL A 212 -2.08 13.86 5.47
N ALA A 213 -0.92 14.34 5.93
CA ALA A 213 -0.37 13.96 7.23
C ALA A 213 -1.31 14.28 8.40
N ASP A 214 -1.91 15.49 8.41
CA ASP A 214 -2.82 15.92 9.47
C ASP A 214 -4.09 15.05 9.49
N PHE A 215 -4.65 14.73 8.32
CA PHE A 215 -5.80 13.81 8.20
C PHE A 215 -5.48 12.41 8.75
N LEU A 216 -4.38 11.80 8.32
CA LEU A 216 -3.96 10.47 8.79
C LEU A 216 -3.56 10.46 10.27
N THR A 217 -3.05 11.58 10.79
CA THR A 217 -2.77 11.73 12.22
C THR A 217 -4.06 11.67 13.05
N ALA A 218 -5.16 12.21 12.52
CA ALA A 218 -6.46 12.13 13.17
C ALA A 218 -7.10 10.72 13.08
N THR A 219 -6.85 9.95 12.01
CA THR A 219 -7.38 8.58 11.86
C THR A 219 -6.65 7.53 12.67
N GLY A 220 -5.33 7.63 12.85
CA GLY A 220 -4.55 6.63 13.59
C GLY A 220 -3.36 7.19 14.38
N GLY A 221 -2.83 8.34 13.96
CA GLY A 221 -1.75 9.03 14.66
C GLY A 221 -0.56 8.12 14.99
N THR A 222 -0.08 8.23 16.23
CA THR A 222 1.08 7.46 16.73
C THR A 222 0.81 5.96 16.93
N ASP A 223 -0.45 5.52 16.81
CA ASP A 223 -0.79 4.10 16.92
C ASP A 223 -0.47 3.32 15.62
N MET A 224 -0.31 4.03 14.49
CA MET A 224 0.28 3.46 13.28
C MET A 224 1.79 3.26 13.43
N ASP A 225 2.33 2.29 12.70
CA ASP A 225 3.76 2.00 12.68
C ASP A 225 4.47 2.66 11.48
N PHE A 226 3.76 2.89 10.38
CA PHE A 226 4.27 3.49 9.15
C PHE A 226 3.13 4.07 8.31
N VAL A 227 3.49 4.77 7.24
CA VAL A 227 2.55 5.19 6.19
C VAL A 227 2.96 4.60 4.85
N VAL A 228 1.98 4.36 3.99
CA VAL A 228 2.21 3.84 2.63
C VAL A 228 2.09 4.98 1.63
N VAL A 229 3.06 5.13 0.72
CA VAL A 229 3.12 6.22 -0.26
C VAL A 229 3.24 5.65 -1.67
N GLU A 230 2.23 5.92 -2.50
CA GLU A 230 2.16 5.44 -3.88
C GLU A 230 2.88 6.32 -4.90
N ALA A 231 3.36 5.66 -5.95
CA ALA A 231 3.83 6.34 -7.14
C ALA A 231 2.83 6.21 -8.29
N SER A 232 2.34 5.00 -8.56
CA SER A 232 1.34 4.72 -9.60
C SER A 232 0.89 3.27 -9.51
N ASP A 233 -0.39 3.01 -9.74
CA ASP A 233 -0.95 1.65 -9.85
C ASP A 233 -0.65 1.00 -11.21
N ARG A 234 -0.28 1.79 -12.23
CA ARG A 234 0.04 1.32 -13.59
C ARG A 234 1.35 1.89 -14.12
N ASP A 235 1.93 1.18 -15.08
CA ASP A 235 3.11 1.66 -15.81
C ASP A 235 2.78 2.90 -16.65
N ALA A 236 3.71 3.86 -16.72
CA ALA A 236 3.51 5.09 -17.48
C ALA A 236 3.29 4.84 -18.99
N GLY A 237 3.87 3.78 -19.54
CA GLY A 237 3.66 3.32 -20.91
C GLY A 237 2.22 2.89 -21.19
N TRP A 238 1.55 2.28 -20.21
CA TRP A 238 0.13 1.94 -20.30
C TRP A 238 -0.71 3.21 -20.36
N TYR A 239 -0.46 4.18 -19.46
CA TYR A 239 -1.16 5.47 -19.49
C TYR A 239 -0.94 6.24 -20.79
N LYS A 240 0.28 6.17 -21.33
CA LYS A 240 0.62 6.78 -22.63
C LYS A 240 -0.21 6.19 -23.76
N SER A 241 -0.54 4.90 -23.72
CA SER A 241 -1.44 4.26 -24.69
C SER A 241 -2.86 4.84 -24.65
N LEU A 242 -3.26 5.41 -23.51
CA LEU A 242 -4.51 6.16 -23.32
C LEU A 242 -4.37 7.67 -23.53
N GLY A 243 -3.21 8.14 -24.04
CA GLY A 243 -2.94 9.56 -24.27
C GLY A 243 -2.57 10.36 -23.01
N ARG A 244 -2.27 9.70 -21.89
CA ARG A 244 -1.84 10.34 -20.64
C ARG A 244 -0.34 10.16 -20.44
N ASN A 245 0.40 11.26 -20.27
CA ASN A 245 1.81 11.19 -19.89
C ASN A 245 1.94 11.19 -18.36
N THR A 246 2.36 10.07 -17.78
CA THR A 246 2.57 9.93 -16.31
C THR A 246 4.01 9.51 -15.99
N PHE A 247 4.95 9.69 -16.94
CA PHE A 247 6.37 9.56 -16.65
C PHE A 247 6.82 10.72 -15.74
N TRP A 248 7.70 10.42 -14.79
CA TRP A 248 8.40 11.46 -14.03
C TRP A 248 9.69 11.85 -14.75
N ASP A 249 10.01 13.13 -14.82
CA ASP A 249 11.25 13.57 -15.46
C ASP A 249 12.48 13.08 -14.65
N PRO A 250 13.32 12.18 -15.21
CA PRO A 250 14.46 11.62 -14.50
C PRO A 250 15.61 12.62 -14.35
N THR A 251 15.56 13.78 -15.01
CA THR A 251 16.54 14.86 -14.83
C THR A 251 16.17 15.81 -13.70
N ASN A 252 14.95 15.69 -13.17
CA ASN A 252 14.37 16.60 -12.18
C ASN A 252 14.38 18.08 -12.59
N THR A 253 14.22 18.37 -13.89
CA THR A 253 14.19 19.75 -14.41
C THR A 253 12.78 20.24 -14.74
N THR A 254 11.86 19.33 -15.03
CA THR A 254 10.46 19.59 -15.39
C THR A 254 9.51 18.81 -14.49
N LEU A 255 8.28 19.31 -14.29
CA LEU A 255 7.27 18.63 -13.48
C LEU A 255 6.35 17.75 -14.35
N PRO A 256 5.86 16.61 -13.82
CA PRO A 256 6.24 16.01 -12.54
C PRO A 256 7.63 15.34 -12.58
N ASN A 257 8.30 15.25 -11.43
CA ASN A 257 9.60 14.57 -11.31
C ASN A 257 9.80 13.86 -9.97
N PHE A 258 10.89 13.10 -9.85
CA PHE A 258 11.19 12.33 -8.65
C PHE A 258 11.44 13.22 -7.43
N HIS A 259 12.14 14.35 -7.59
CA HIS A 259 12.37 15.29 -6.49
C HIS A 259 11.07 15.87 -5.92
N GLN A 260 10.05 16.12 -6.76
CA GLN A 260 8.73 16.54 -6.30
C GLN A 260 8.07 15.46 -5.44
N ALA A 261 8.02 14.22 -5.93
CA ALA A 261 7.44 13.10 -5.21
C ALA A 261 8.18 12.83 -3.87
N PHE A 262 9.51 12.90 -3.89
CA PHE A 262 10.34 12.72 -2.69
C PHE A 262 10.19 13.86 -1.70
N ALA A 263 10.09 15.10 -2.15
CA ALA A 263 9.81 16.25 -1.28
C ALA A 263 8.43 16.14 -0.62
N TRP A 264 7.43 15.70 -1.37
CA TRP A 264 6.08 15.44 -0.84
C TRP A 264 6.13 14.34 0.24
N ALA A 265 6.74 13.19 -0.05
CA ALA A 265 6.86 12.09 0.91
C ALA A 265 7.66 12.47 2.16
N THR A 266 8.73 13.26 2.00
CA THR A 266 9.54 13.76 3.14
C THR A 266 8.70 14.64 4.05
N ALA A 267 7.96 15.61 3.49
CA ALA A 267 7.12 16.51 4.28
C ALA A 267 5.97 15.77 4.99
N LEU A 268 5.41 14.73 4.36
CA LEU A 268 4.43 13.83 4.97
C LEU A 268 5.03 13.12 6.19
N THR A 269 6.15 12.42 6.00
CA THR A 269 6.75 11.57 7.05
C THR A 269 7.30 12.38 8.22
N GLU A 270 7.91 13.54 7.96
CA GLU A 270 8.36 14.48 8.99
C GLU A 270 7.19 15.01 9.82
N ARG A 271 6.07 15.36 9.18
CA ARG A 271 4.89 15.88 9.87
C ARG A 271 4.24 14.83 10.75
N MET A 272 4.17 13.59 10.29
CA MET A 272 3.58 12.48 11.05
C MET A 272 4.52 11.87 12.08
N ASN A 273 5.83 12.10 11.95
CA ASN A 273 6.88 11.37 12.66
C ASN A 273 6.72 9.83 12.48
N GLN A 274 6.38 9.42 11.26
CA GLN A 274 6.20 8.03 10.86
C GLN A 274 7.02 7.77 9.58
N PRO A 275 7.67 6.61 9.46
CA PRO A 275 8.43 6.27 8.26
C PRO A 275 7.51 5.83 7.12
N ALA A 276 7.97 6.00 5.88
CA ALA A 276 7.22 5.61 4.68
C ALA A 276 7.62 4.22 4.17
N LEU A 277 6.66 3.52 3.59
CA LEU A 277 6.86 2.44 2.64
C LEU A 277 6.47 2.93 1.26
N TRP A 278 7.41 3.00 0.32
CA TRP A 278 7.06 3.29 -1.08
C TRP A 278 6.38 2.07 -1.69
N TRP A 279 5.13 2.27 -2.08
CA TRP A 279 4.20 1.31 -2.65
C TRP A 279 3.02 2.11 -3.14
N GLN A 280 2.43 1.94 -4.31
CA GLN A 280 2.73 0.95 -5.32
C GLN A 280 3.73 1.52 -6.33
N LEU A 281 4.83 0.79 -6.57
CA LEU A 281 5.82 1.15 -7.57
C LEU A 281 5.63 0.27 -8.82
N PRO A 282 5.39 0.86 -10.00
CA PRO A 282 5.27 0.11 -11.25
C PRO A 282 6.60 -0.55 -11.65
N LEU A 283 6.53 -1.59 -12.48
CA LEU A 283 7.67 -2.47 -12.82
C LEU A 283 8.19 -2.33 -14.24
N GLY A 284 7.59 -1.45 -15.03
CA GLY A 284 8.02 -1.13 -16.37
C GLY A 284 9.46 -0.63 -16.43
N ASN A 285 10.06 -0.77 -17.61
CA ASN A 285 11.37 -0.21 -17.91
C ASN A 285 11.42 0.30 -19.35
N MET A 286 12.28 1.28 -19.61
CA MET A 286 12.29 2.01 -20.89
C MET A 286 12.63 1.16 -22.12
N ALA A 287 13.13 -0.08 -21.95
CA ALA A 287 13.43 -0.97 -23.06
C ALA A 287 12.23 -1.82 -23.53
N LEU A 288 11.09 -1.77 -22.83
CA LEU A 288 9.91 -2.59 -23.13
C LEU A 288 9.09 -2.04 -24.32
N PRO A 289 8.36 -2.90 -25.05
CA PRO A 289 7.68 -2.54 -26.29
C PRO A 289 6.35 -1.77 -26.13
N ASN A 290 5.84 -1.56 -24.91
CA ASN A 290 4.49 -1.02 -24.64
C ASN A 290 3.35 -1.89 -25.20
N SER A 291 3.34 -3.18 -24.87
CA SER A 291 2.26 -4.09 -25.26
C SER A 291 2.17 -5.31 -24.34
N GLY A 292 0.97 -5.89 -24.21
CA GLY A 292 0.75 -7.05 -23.35
C GLY A 292 1.06 -6.72 -21.89
N LEU A 293 1.90 -7.53 -21.25
CA LEU A 293 2.43 -7.33 -19.89
C LEU A 293 3.80 -6.64 -19.90
N GLN A 294 4.09 -5.82 -20.91
CA GLN A 294 5.40 -5.18 -21.07
C GLN A 294 5.26 -3.71 -21.43
N TRP A 295 5.35 -2.85 -20.43
CA TRP A 295 5.17 -1.41 -20.55
C TRP A 295 6.40 -0.64 -20.13
N GLN A 296 6.66 0.48 -20.79
CA GLN A 296 7.72 1.37 -20.38
C GLN A 296 7.36 2.08 -19.08
N ASP A 297 8.28 2.14 -18.15
CA ASP A 297 8.27 3.03 -17.00
C ASP A 297 9.73 3.39 -16.67
N ASN A 298 9.96 4.40 -15.85
CA ASN A 298 11.30 4.84 -15.46
C ASN A 298 11.52 4.82 -13.93
N ARG A 299 10.51 4.43 -13.15
CA ARG A 299 10.59 4.43 -11.69
C ARG A 299 11.47 3.33 -11.15
N VAL A 300 11.44 2.11 -11.70
CA VAL A 300 12.37 1.03 -11.31
C VAL A 300 13.82 1.52 -11.46
N ASP A 301 14.19 1.98 -12.64
CA ASP A 301 15.56 2.37 -12.91
C ASP A 301 16.01 3.55 -12.04
N TYR A 302 15.14 4.54 -11.81
CA TYR A 302 15.47 5.69 -10.98
C TYR A 302 15.60 5.31 -9.49
N PHE A 303 14.64 4.58 -8.92
CA PHE A 303 14.68 4.20 -7.49
C PHE A 303 15.94 3.38 -7.15
N PHE A 304 16.38 2.49 -8.06
CA PHE A 304 17.60 1.71 -7.85
C PHE A 304 18.90 2.48 -8.17
N ALA A 305 18.84 3.54 -8.98
CA ALA A 305 19.99 4.42 -9.21
C ALA A 305 20.17 5.45 -8.08
N HIS A 306 19.07 5.81 -7.39
CA HIS A 306 19.02 6.83 -6.34
C HIS A 306 18.46 6.29 -5.01
N PRO A 307 18.91 5.13 -4.50
CA PRO A 307 18.32 4.55 -3.29
C PRO A 307 18.56 5.42 -2.05
N ASP A 308 19.61 6.24 -2.06
CA ASP A 308 19.91 7.23 -1.02
C ASP A 308 18.86 8.36 -0.98
N GLU A 309 18.35 8.80 -2.13
CA GLU A 309 17.22 9.73 -2.20
C GLU A 309 15.95 9.11 -1.64
N VAL A 310 15.68 7.84 -1.98
CA VAL A 310 14.55 7.10 -1.44
C VAL A 310 14.64 7.01 0.08
N ALA A 311 15.80 6.61 0.62
CA ALA A 311 16.01 6.53 2.07
C ALA A 311 15.79 7.89 2.77
N ARG A 312 16.24 9.00 2.16
CA ARG A 312 16.06 10.37 2.68
C ARG A 312 14.60 10.81 2.83
N THR A 313 13.65 10.14 2.18
CA THR A 313 12.20 10.38 2.40
C THR A 313 11.67 9.83 3.72
N ASN A 314 12.57 9.42 4.64
CA ASN A 314 12.28 8.60 5.81
C ASN A 314 11.65 7.24 5.45
N ALA A 315 11.98 6.74 4.25
CA ALA A 315 11.49 5.45 3.79
C ALA A 315 12.29 4.32 4.41
N PHE A 316 11.59 3.26 4.81
CA PHE A 316 12.22 2.01 5.25
C PHE A 316 12.22 0.93 4.18
N GLY A 317 11.46 1.09 3.09
CA GLY A 317 11.48 0.17 1.97
C GLY A 317 10.80 0.72 0.71
N MET A 318 11.00 -0.03 -0.37
CA MET A 318 10.39 0.18 -1.69
C MET A 318 9.87 -1.15 -2.22
N VAL A 319 8.57 -1.19 -2.54
CA VAL A 319 7.85 -2.39 -2.93
C VAL A 319 7.17 -2.20 -4.27
N PHE A 320 7.43 -3.11 -5.19
CA PHE A 320 7.03 -3.02 -6.59
C PHE A 320 5.90 -3.99 -6.94
N GLY A 321 5.05 -3.62 -7.90
CA GLY A 321 3.96 -4.47 -8.38
C GLY A 321 2.90 -3.66 -9.10
N GLY A 322 2.14 -4.29 -10.00
CA GLY A 322 0.99 -3.64 -10.68
C GLY A 322 -0.26 -3.62 -9.81
N GLY A 323 -1.00 -2.51 -9.83
CA GLY A 323 -2.29 -2.34 -9.13
C GLY A 323 -3.48 -2.66 -10.01
N GLU A 324 -3.23 -2.89 -11.30
CA GLU A 324 -4.20 -3.45 -12.23
C GLU A 324 -3.63 -4.72 -12.86
N ALA A 325 -4.53 -5.58 -13.34
CA ALA A 325 -4.15 -6.62 -14.28
C ALA A 325 -3.46 -5.99 -15.51
N HIS A 326 -2.77 -6.75 -16.35
CA HIS A 326 -2.20 -6.23 -17.59
C HIS A 326 -1.03 -5.24 -17.47
N GLN A 327 -0.41 -5.10 -16.29
CA GLN A 327 0.80 -4.31 -16.09
C GLN A 327 2.07 -5.16 -16.22
N THR A 328 3.22 -4.51 -16.26
CA THR A 328 4.51 -5.19 -16.21
C THR A 328 4.67 -5.87 -14.85
N GLU A 329 5.13 -7.11 -14.87
CA GLU A 329 5.41 -7.91 -13.69
C GLU A 329 6.90 -8.25 -13.62
N PRO A 330 7.42 -8.71 -12.47
CA PRO A 330 8.83 -9.11 -12.39
C PRO A 330 9.19 -10.26 -13.33
N SER A 331 8.18 -11.02 -13.78
CA SER A 331 8.33 -12.15 -14.71
C SER A 331 8.35 -11.71 -16.18
N THR A 332 7.88 -10.48 -16.48
CA THR A 332 7.69 -9.98 -17.85
C THR A 332 8.55 -8.77 -18.20
N ASP A 333 9.31 -8.24 -17.25
CA ASP A 333 10.16 -7.05 -17.41
C ASP A 333 11.52 -7.30 -18.10
N ASN A 334 11.72 -8.49 -18.67
CA ASN A 334 12.98 -8.98 -19.24
C ASN A 334 14.16 -9.05 -18.24
N GLY A 335 13.86 -9.25 -16.95
CA GLY A 335 14.84 -9.45 -15.88
C GLY A 335 15.50 -8.16 -15.38
N ASN A 336 14.96 -6.98 -15.71
CA ASN A 336 15.54 -5.71 -15.28
C ASN A 336 15.53 -5.57 -13.75
N PHE A 337 14.38 -5.78 -13.13
CA PHE A 337 14.15 -5.63 -11.70
C PHE A 337 15.04 -6.57 -10.88
N VAL A 338 15.07 -7.86 -11.22
CA VAL A 338 15.94 -8.87 -10.58
C VAL A 338 17.40 -8.43 -10.65
N LYS A 339 17.87 -7.98 -11.83
CA LYS A 339 19.24 -7.48 -12.01
C LYS A 339 19.53 -6.27 -11.12
N LYS A 340 18.59 -5.32 -10.98
CA LYS A 340 18.77 -4.14 -10.10
C LYS A 340 18.88 -4.53 -8.64
N VAL A 341 18.06 -5.48 -8.17
CA VAL A 341 18.14 -5.99 -6.80
C VAL A 341 19.49 -6.65 -6.54
N GLN A 342 19.94 -7.52 -7.43
CA GLN A 342 21.27 -8.16 -7.32
C GLN A 342 22.39 -7.12 -7.24
N GLN A 343 22.32 -6.07 -8.07
CA GLN A 343 23.31 -4.97 -8.07
C GLN A 343 23.30 -4.19 -6.76
N LEU A 344 22.13 -3.84 -6.22
CA LEU A 344 22.02 -3.14 -4.94
C LEU A 344 22.58 -3.97 -3.78
N VAL A 345 22.28 -5.27 -3.76
CA VAL A 345 22.79 -6.20 -2.75
C VAL A 345 24.32 -6.35 -2.88
N ALA A 346 24.84 -6.50 -4.09
CA ALA A 346 26.29 -6.58 -4.34
C ALA A 346 27.04 -5.30 -3.93
N ALA A 347 26.39 -4.14 -4.00
CA ALA A 347 26.92 -2.86 -3.52
C ALA A 347 26.84 -2.69 -1.99
N GLY A 348 26.34 -3.68 -1.25
CA GLY A 348 26.20 -3.65 0.21
C GLY A 348 24.90 -3.02 0.72
N GLY A 349 23.95 -2.76 -0.18
CA GLY A 349 22.65 -2.16 0.11
C GLY A 349 22.72 -0.69 0.55
N GLN A 350 21.58 -0.02 0.51
CA GLN A 350 21.43 1.35 1.01
C GLN A 350 21.06 1.33 2.48
N ALA A 351 21.73 2.10 3.34
CA ALA A 351 21.31 2.26 4.73
C ALA A 351 19.92 2.94 4.78
N ALA A 352 19.01 2.41 5.60
CA ALA A 352 17.75 3.09 5.88
C ALA A 352 18.03 4.36 6.71
N CYS A 353 17.20 5.40 6.57
CA CYS A 353 17.27 6.53 7.48
C CYS A 353 17.01 6.07 8.94
N PRO A 354 17.76 6.60 9.93
CA PRO A 354 17.70 6.16 11.33
C PRO A 354 16.30 6.10 11.96
#